data_AF-A0A1V4ZFG3-F1
#
_entry.id   AF-A0A1V4ZFG3-F1
#
_cell.length_a   1.000
_cell.length_b   1.000
_cell.length_c   1.000
_cell.angle_alpha   90.00
_cell.angle_beta   90.00
_cell.angle_gamma   90.00
#
_symmetry.space_group_name_H-M   'P 1'
#
loop_
_entity.id
_entity.type
_entity.pdbx_description
1 polymer ?
#
loop_
_entity_poly.entity_id
_entity_poly.type
_entity_poly.pdbx_seq_one_letter_code
_entity_poly.pdbx_strand_id
1 'polypeptide(L)'
;MENPHYQLIETICNDVLPNMVRIFESDRMAGALDQDQFVKLLEQKVERANKSLKMLPPGDQERYRMMIDLAYARNIDRLRKQHLACQTIPVHEIPVKQDIN
;
A
#
# COMPACT_ATOMS: atom_id res chain seq x y z
N MET A 1 -5.45 6.84 31.04
CA MET A 1 -6.12 7.08 29.75
C MET A 1 -5.10 6.75 28.67
N GLU A 2 -5.31 5.69 27.89
CA GLU A 2 -4.49 5.46 26.70
C GLU A 2 -4.63 6.65 25.77
N ASN A 3 -3.51 7.23 25.34
CA ASN A 3 -3.54 8.34 24.40
C ASN A 3 -4.14 7.83 23.08
N PRO A 4 -5.24 8.44 22.58
CA PRO A 4 -5.97 7.93 21.42
C PRO A 4 -5.11 7.89 20.15
N HIS A 5 -3.99 8.62 20.12
CA HIS A 5 -3.04 8.57 19.02
C HIS A 5 -2.28 7.24 18.95
N TYR A 6 -2.00 6.57 20.09
CA TYR A 6 -1.39 5.23 20.07
C TYR A 6 -2.36 4.23 19.43
N GLN A 7 -3.59 4.16 19.95
CA GLN A 7 -4.61 3.25 19.44
C GLN A 7 -4.90 3.48 17.95
N LEU A 8 -4.89 4.74 17.49
CA LEU A 8 -5.08 5.04 16.07
C LEU A 8 -3.94 4.47 15.21
N ILE A 9 -2.68 4.66 15.63
CA ILE A 9 -1.54 4.14 14.86
C ILE A 9 -1.57 2.61 14.84
N GLU A 10 -1.81 1.96 15.99
CA GLU A 10 -1.88 0.50 16.06
C GLU A 10 -3.03 -0.05 15.21
N THR A 11 -4.22 0.53 15.30
CA THR A 11 -5.38 0.13 14.49
C THR A 11 -5.08 0.27 12.99
N ILE A 12 -4.43 1.38 12.59
CA ILE A 12 -4.08 1.58 11.17
C ILE A 12 -3.06 0.52 10.72
N CYS A 13 -2.00 0.29 11.50
CA CYS A 13 -0.89 -0.59 11.10
C CYS A 13 -1.24 -2.07 11.17
N ASN A 14 -1.99 -2.49 12.19
CA ASN A 14 -2.26 -3.91 12.47
C ASN A 14 -3.57 -4.40 11.84
N ASP A 15 -4.59 -3.53 11.72
CA ASP A 15 -5.91 -3.95 11.24
C ASP A 15 -6.24 -3.34 9.88
N VAL A 16 -6.24 -2.01 9.77
CA VAL A 16 -6.77 -1.33 8.57
C VAL A 16 -5.94 -1.65 7.33
N LEU A 17 -4.63 -1.43 7.38
CA LEU A 17 -3.77 -1.67 6.21
C LEU A 17 -3.79 -3.14 5.78
N PRO A 18 -3.56 -4.14 6.67
CA PRO A 18 -3.57 -5.54 6.26
C PRO A 18 -4.94 -6.02 5.77
N ASN A 19 -6.04 -5.59 6.43
CA ASN A 19 -7.38 -5.99 6.00
C ASN A 19 -7.75 -5.38 4.65
N MET A 20 -7.41 -4.11 4.41
CA MET A 20 -7.63 -3.50 3.09
C MET A 20 -6.85 -4.25 2.01
N VAL A 21 -5.57 -4.56 2.22
CA VAL A 21 -4.77 -5.32 1.24
C VAL A 21 -5.38 -6.70 0.99
N ARG A 22 -5.79 -7.42 2.04
CA ARG A 22 -6.45 -8.73 1.89
C ARG A 22 -7.74 -8.63 1.07
N ILE A 23 -8.53 -7.58 1.26
CA ILE A 23 -9.77 -7.36 0.49
C ILE A 23 -9.45 -7.11 -0.99
N PHE A 24 -8.41 -6.30 -1.26
CA PHE A 24 -7.94 -6.04 -2.62
C PHE A 24 -7.44 -7.32 -3.30
N GLU A 25 -6.60 -8.11 -2.61
CA GLU A 25 -6.06 -9.38 -3.12
C GLU A 25 -7.12 -10.49 -3.27
N SER A 26 -8.21 -10.43 -2.51
CA SER A 26 -9.30 -11.42 -2.60
C SER A 26 -10.22 -11.23 -3.82
N ASP A 27 -9.83 -10.37 -4.78
CA ASP A 27 -10.57 -10.05 -6.00
C ASP A 27 -11.99 -9.49 -5.77
N ARG A 28 -12.35 -9.22 -4.50
CA ARG A 28 -13.65 -8.62 -4.11
C ARG A 28 -13.79 -7.16 -4.56
N MET A 29 -12.70 -6.55 -5.02
CA MET A 29 -12.64 -5.20 -5.58
C MET A 29 -12.33 -5.17 -7.08
N ALA A 30 -12.29 -6.32 -7.77
CA ALA A 30 -12.11 -6.40 -9.21
C ALA A 30 -13.23 -5.62 -9.92
N GLY A 31 -12.94 -4.37 -10.29
CA GLY A 31 -13.85 -3.45 -10.95
C GLY A 31 -14.36 -2.26 -10.12
N ALA A 32 -14.07 -2.18 -8.82
CA ALA A 32 -14.54 -1.07 -7.96
C ALA A 32 -13.51 0.05 -7.77
N LEU A 33 -12.21 -0.27 -7.75
CA LEU A 33 -11.11 0.67 -7.57
C LEU A 33 -9.90 0.19 -8.38
N ASP A 34 -9.31 1.10 -9.16
CA ASP A 34 -8.01 0.85 -9.79
C ASP A 34 -6.90 0.77 -8.72
N GLN A 35 -5.87 -0.04 -8.98
CA GLN A 35 -4.78 -0.27 -8.04
C GLN A 35 -4.09 1.02 -7.57
N ASP A 36 -3.95 2.03 -8.44
CA ASP A 36 -3.34 3.32 -8.07
C ASP A 36 -4.22 4.09 -7.06
N GLN A 37 -5.54 4.07 -7.26
CA GLN A 37 -6.49 4.69 -6.33
C GLN A 37 -6.48 3.98 -4.98
N PHE A 38 -6.38 2.64 -4.99
CA PHE A 38 -6.30 1.84 -3.79
C PHE A 38 -5.00 2.13 -3.00
N VAL A 39 -3.86 2.21 -3.70
CA VAL A 39 -2.57 2.59 -3.11
C VAL A 39 -2.65 3.98 -2.48
N LYS A 40 -3.21 4.98 -3.18
CA LYS A 40 -3.40 6.34 -2.63
C LYS A 40 -4.24 6.34 -1.36
N LEU A 41 -5.28 5.50 -1.29
CA LEU A 41 -6.09 5.38 -0.08
C LEU A 41 -5.27 4.84 1.10
N LEU A 42 -4.43 3.83 0.89
CA LEU A 42 -3.54 3.30 1.92
C LEU A 42 -2.52 4.36 2.37
N GLU A 43 -1.95 5.13 1.45
CA GLU A 43 -1.02 6.22 1.77
C GLU A 43 -1.67 7.30 2.63
N GLN A 44 -2.93 7.66 2.37
CA GLN A 44 -3.67 8.59 3.23
C GLN A 44 -3.86 8.07 4.66
N LYS A 45 -4.04 6.76 4.85
CA LYS A 45 -4.11 6.15 6.19
C LYS A 45 -2.75 6.24 6.89
N VAL A 46 -1.66 5.93 6.18
CA VAL A 46 -0.30 6.08 6.71
C VAL A 46 0.03 7.53 7.04
N GLU A 47 -0.39 8.50 6.22
CA GLU A 47 -0.24 9.92 6.52
C GLU A 47 -0.95 10.30 7.83
N ARG A 48 -2.17 9.78 8.05
CA ARG A 48 -2.91 10.00 9.29
C ARG A 48 -2.21 9.39 10.51
N ALA A 49 -1.61 8.21 10.37
CA ALA A 49 -0.79 7.60 11.41
C ALA A 49 0.45 8.45 11.71
N ASN A 50 1.14 8.95 10.68
CA ASN A 50 2.29 9.86 10.83
C ASN A 50 1.93 11.20 11.47
N LYS A 51 0.75 11.76 11.16
CA LYS A 51 0.25 12.96 11.85
C LYS A 51 0.01 12.70 13.33
N SER A 52 -0.51 11.53 13.68
CA SER A 52 -0.75 11.13 15.06
C SER A 52 0.55 10.80 15.81
N LEU A 53 1.56 10.27 15.12
CA LEU A 53 2.90 10.04 15.65
C LEU A 53 3.52 11.32 16.21
N LYS A 54 3.34 12.45 15.52
CA LYS A 54 3.83 13.76 15.97
C LYS A 54 3.17 14.26 17.26
N MET A 55 2.02 13.68 17.63
CA MET A 55 1.30 13.99 18.87
C MET A 55 1.68 13.05 20.03
N LEU A 56 2.58 12.08 19.79
CA LEU A 56 3.10 11.18 20.81
C LEU A 56 4.34 11.80 21.50
N PRO A 57 4.62 11.42 22.76
CA PRO A 57 5.85 11.80 23.42
C PRO A 57 7.08 11.29 22.64
N PRO A 58 8.19 12.06 22.57
CA PRO A 58 9.35 11.72 21.75
C PRO A 58 9.95 10.33 22.03
N GLY A 59 9.88 9.87 23.28
CA GLY A 59 10.40 8.56 23.68
C GLY A 59 9.71 7.37 23.00
N ASP A 60 8.46 7.53 22.56
CA ASP A 60 7.73 6.47 21.86
C ASP A 60 7.72 6.65 20.34
N GLN A 61 8.08 7.84 19.84
CA GLN A 61 7.97 8.15 18.40
C GLN A 61 8.81 7.20 17.54
N GLU A 62 10.00 6.79 17.99
CA GLU A 62 10.84 5.87 17.23
C GLU A 62 10.17 4.50 17.04
N ARG A 63 9.59 3.96 18.13
CA ARG A 63 8.91 2.66 18.10
C ARG A 63 7.73 2.67 17.12
N TYR A 64 6.88 3.70 17.21
CA TYR A 64 5.70 3.80 16.34
C TYR A 64 6.07 4.19 14.91
N ARG A 65 7.16 4.92 14.69
CA ARG A 65 7.72 5.17 13.36
C ARG A 65 8.12 3.87 12.68
N MET A 66 8.88 3.01 13.37
CA MET A 66 9.27 1.70 12.83
C MET A 66 8.04 0.83 12.50
N MET A 67 6.99 0.89 13.33
CA MET A 67 5.73 0.19 13.06
C MET A 67 5.06 0.68 11.77
N ILE A 68 4.98 2.01 11.60
CA ILE A 68 4.41 2.62 10.39
C ILE A 68 5.24 2.26 9.15
N ASP A 69 6.57 2.36 9.23
CA ASP A 69 7.48 2.05 8.13
C ASP A 69 7.37 0.57 7.72
N LEU A 70 7.29 -0.34 8.69
CA LEU A 70 7.09 -1.76 8.44
C LEU A 70 5.72 -2.05 7.80
N ALA A 71 4.66 -1.39 8.28
CA ALA A 71 3.32 -1.53 7.71
C ALA A 71 3.27 -0.99 6.28
N TYR A 72 3.94 0.13 5.99
CA TYR A 72 4.08 0.67 4.63
C TYR A 72 4.76 -0.31 3.70
N ALA A 73 5.94 -0.81 4.08
CA ALA A 73 6.74 -1.73 3.26
C ALA A 73 6.00 -3.05 2.98
N ARG A 74 5.29 -3.60 3.97
CA ARG A 74 4.56 -4.87 3.83
C ARG A 74 3.32 -4.78 2.95
N ASN A 75 2.65 -3.64 2.97
CA ASN A 75 1.33 -3.47 2.34
C ASN A 75 1.42 -2.66 1.04
N ILE A 76 2.02 -1.48 1.08
CA ILE A 76 2.00 -0.52 -0.03
C ILE A 76 3.10 -0.79 -1.04
N ASP A 77 4.36 -0.96 -0.57
CA ASP A 77 5.48 -1.26 -1.48
C ASP A 77 5.30 -2.59 -2.20
N ARG A 78 4.70 -3.57 -1.52
CA ARG A 78 4.37 -4.86 -2.12
C ARG A 78 3.40 -4.70 -3.29
N LEU A 79 2.32 -3.95 -3.10
CA LEU A 79 1.34 -3.67 -4.16
C LEU A 79 2.00 -2.93 -5.33
N ARG A 80 2.80 -1.89 -5.05
CA ARG A 80 3.52 -1.14 -6.11
C ARG A 80 4.44 -2.03 -6.94
N LYS A 81 5.16 -2.96 -6.31
CA LYS A 81 6.03 -3.92 -7.02
C LYS A 81 5.24 -4.90 -7.88
N GLN A 82 4.07 -5.37 -7.40
CA GLN A 82 3.18 -6.23 -8.18
C GLN A 82 2.66 -5.50 -9.44
N HIS A 83 2.30 -4.22 -9.31
CA HIS A 83 1.87 -3.39 -10.46
C HIS A 83 2.97 -3.29 -11.52
N LEU A 84 4.20 -3.01 -11.11
CA LEU A 84 5.33 -2.89 -12.02
C LEU A 84 5.61 -4.20 -12.78
N ALA A 85 5.44 -5.35 -12.13
CA ALA A 85 5.59 -6.67 -12.75
C ALA A 85 4.47 -7.00 -13.75
N CYS A 86 3.25 -6.48 -13.55
CA CYS A 86 2.14 -6.64 -14.50
C CYS A 86 2.27 -5.75 -15.75
N GLN A 87 3.01 -4.64 -15.67
CA GLN A 87 3.25 -3.75 -16.81
C GLN A 87 4.38 -4.25 -17.74
N THR A 88 5.15 -5.26 -17.34
CA THR A 88 6.27 -5.81 -18.14
C THR A 88 5.88 -6.96 -19.07
N ILE A 89 4.67 -6.98 -19.63
CA ILE A 89 4.35 -7.93 -20.71
C ILE A 89 5.10 -7.48 -21.97
N PRO A 90 5.95 -8.34 -22.57
CA PRO A 90 6.83 -7.95 -23.67
C PRO A 90 6.00 -7.58 -24.89
N VAL A 91 6.32 -6.43 -25.49
CA VAL A 91 5.88 -6.08 -26.84
C VAL A 91 6.27 -7.25 -27.74
N HIS A 92 5.29 -8.08 -28.09
CA HIS A 92 5.46 -9.15 -29.07
C HIS A 92 5.81 -8.45 -30.38
N GLU A 93 7.09 -8.55 -30.77
CA GLU A 93 7.56 -8.12 -32.07
C GLU A 93 6.68 -8.79 -33.14
N ILE A 94 5.95 -7.97 -33.86
CA ILE A 94 5.10 -8.40 -34.97
C ILE A 94 6.04 -9.01 -36.02
N PRO A 95 5.90 -10.28 -36.42
CA PRO A 95 6.72 -10.83 -37.48
C PRO A 95 6.29 -10.14 -38.77
N VAL A 96 7.15 -9.26 -39.28
CA VAL A 96 7.03 -8.70 -40.62
C VAL A 96 7.11 -9.86 -41.61
N LYS A 97 5.96 -10.30 -42.12
CA LYS A 97 5.88 -11.06 -43.36
C LYS A 97 6.28 -10.13 -44.49
N GLN A 98 7.55 -10.18 -44.90
CA GLN A 98 7.93 -9.74 -46.24
C GLN A 98 7.57 -10.88 -47.20
N ASP A 99 6.34 -10.83 -47.70
CA ASP A 99 5.95 -11.56 -48.90
C ASP A 99 6.66 -10.96 -50.12
N ILE A 100 7.07 -11.87 -50.99
CA ILE A 100 7.92 -11.69 -52.15
C ILE A 100 7.01 -11.32 -53.33
N ASN A 101 7.24 -10.17 -53.99
CA ASN A 101 7.24 -10.04 -55.45
C ASN A 101 7.81 -8.69 -55.90
#